data_AF-A0AAD4BP94-F1
#
_entry.id   AF-A0AAD4BP94-F1
#
_cell.length_a   1.000
_cell.length_b   1.000
_cell.length_c   1.000
_cell.angle_alpha   90.00
_cell.angle_beta   90.00
_cell.angle_gamma   90.00
#
_symmetry.space_group_name_H-M   'P 1'
#
loop_
_entity.id
_entity.type
_entity.pdbx_description
1 polymer ?
#
loop_
_entity_poly.entity_id
_entity_poly.type
_entity_poly.pdbx_seq_one_letter_code
_entity_poly.pdbx_strand_id
1 'polypeptide(L)'
;MSLSNVPGVVSDVKARIVWVQVPTEHGVKLELVHHVRAHVEYILYETTVTTMVPHCIVSVVDWVSDSPMPMSFIKEGECGLTHSLQS
;
A
#
# COMPACT_ATOMS: atom_id res chain seq x y z
N MET A 1 13.82 -7.50 7.27
CA MET A 1 14.27 -8.75 6.62
C MET A 1 13.78 -8.73 5.18
N SER A 2 14.51 -9.33 4.24
CA SER A 2 14.05 -9.57 2.87
C SER A 2 14.07 -11.07 2.59
N LEU A 3 13.10 -11.54 1.80
CA LEU A 3 13.03 -12.90 1.29
C LEU A 3 13.29 -12.83 -0.22
N SER A 4 14.36 -13.48 -0.66
CA SER A 4 14.76 -13.55 -2.07
C SER A 4 14.31 -14.87 -2.71
N ASN A 5 14.26 -14.89 -4.05
CA ASN A 5 13.87 -16.06 -4.84
C ASN A 5 12.49 -16.64 -4.49
N VAL A 6 11.56 -15.78 -4.03
CA VAL A 6 10.18 -16.19 -3.80
C VAL A 6 9.50 -16.38 -5.17
N PRO A 7 8.88 -17.54 -5.45
CA PRO A 7 8.19 -17.75 -6.72
C PRO A 7 6.99 -16.78 -6.88
N GLY A 8 6.82 -16.25 -8.09
CA GLY A 8 5.65 -15.42 -8.43
C GLY A 8 5.71 -13.95 -8.00
N VAL A 9 6.82 -13.49 -7.42
CA VAL A 9 7.04 -12.05 -7.16
C VAL A 9 8.06 -11.47 -8.11
N VAL A 10 7.90 -10.19 -8.45
CA VAL A 10 8.79 -9.48 -9.38
C VAL A 10 10.03 -8.89 -8.70
N SER A 11 10.07 -8.86 -7.37
CA SER A 11 11.20 -8.38 -6.57
C SER A 11 11.18 -9.01 -5.17
N ASP A 12 12.29 -8.86 -4.44
CA ASP A 12 12.43 -9.34 -3.06
C ASP A 12 11.25 -8.90 -2.18
N VAL A 13 10.66 -9.88 -1.47
CA VAL A 13 9.59 -9.63 -0.51
C VAL A 13 10.18 -9.00 0.73
N LYS A 14 9.62 -7.87 1.16
CA LYS A 14 10.06 -7.16 2.37
C LYS A 14 9.21 -7.62 3.55
N ALA A 15 9.86 -8.05 4.63
CA ALA A 15 9.20 -8.48 5.84
C ALA A 15 9.78 -7.78 7.09
N ARG A 16 8.91 -7.39 8.01
CA ARG A 16 9.28 -6.83 9.33
C ARG A 16 8.25 -7.22 10.38
N ILE A 17 8.64 -7.21 11.65
CA ILE A 17 7.72 -7.37 12.78
C ILE A 17 7.32 -5.97 13.26
N VAL A 18 6.02 -5.73 13.43
CA VAL A 18 5.47 -4.44 13.86
C VAL A 18 4.28 -4.66 14.80
N TRP A 19 3.92 -3.63 15.56
CA TRP A 19 2.66 -3.56 16.27
C TRP A 19 1.58 -2.90 15.40
N VAL A 20 0.40 -3.50 15.32
CA VAL A 20 -0.76 -2.92 14.63
C VAL A 20 -1.95 -2.80 15.57
N GLN A 21 -2.80 -1.82 15.29
CA GLN A 21 -4.05 -1.60 16.01
C GLN A 21 -5.14 -2.50 15.41
N VAL A 22 -5.72 -3.36 16.24
CA VAL A 22 -6.83 -4.25 15.88
C VAL A 22 -8.08 -3.83 16.66
N PRO A 23 -9.22 -3.56 15.98
CA PRO A 23 -10.47 -3.29 16.66
C PRO A 23 -10.94 -4.48 17.50
N THR A 24 -11.52 -4.19 18.65
CA THR A 24 -12.13 -5.14 19.59
C THR A 24 -13.47 -4.58 20.06
N GLU A 25 -14.27 -5.39 20.76
CA GLU A 25 -15.54 -4.93 21.32
C GLU A 25 -15.40 -3.74 22.29
N HIS A 26 -14.23 -3.58 22.91
CA HIS A 26 -13.98 -2.58 23.97
C HIS A 26 -12.98 -1.50 23.55
N GLY A 27 -12.67 -1.38 22.26
CA GLY A 27 -11.71 -0.40 21.74
C GLY A 27 -10.66 -1.04 20.85
N VAL A 28 -9.39 -0.72 21.06
CA VAL A 28 -8.28 -1.14 20.20
C VAL A 28 -7.23 -1.89 21.01
N LYS A 29 -6.77 -3.02 20.47
CA LYS A 29 -5.64 -3.80 20.98
C LYS A 29 -4.43 -3.61 20.07
N LEU A 30 -3.23 -3.61 20.64
CA LEU A 30 -1.99 -3.77 19.87
C LEU A 30 -1.69 -5.26 19.65
N GLU A 31 -1.55 -5.66 18.39
CA GLU A 31 -1.21 -7.01 17.98
C GLU A 31 0.19 -7.02 17.33
N LEU A 32 1.05 -7.95 17.76
CA LEU A 32 2.36 -8.13 17.16
C LEU A 32 2.22 -8.98 15.88
N VAL A 33 2.56 -8.40 14.74
CA VAL A 33 2.32 -9.01 13.42
C VAL A 33 3.58 -9.06 12.56
N HIS A 34 3.61 -10.05 11.66
CA HIS A 34 4.45 -10.03 10.48
C HIS A 34 3.82 -9.11 9.44
N HIS A 35 4.54 -8.07 9.07
CA HIS A 35 4.19 -7.13 8.01
C HIS A 35 5.00 -7.46 6.77
N VAL A 36 4.31 -7.89 5.72
CA VAL A 36 4.88 -8.41 4.48
C VAL A 36 4.45 -7.54 3.32
N ARG A 37 5.39 -7.11 2.49
CA ARG A 37 5.11 -6.39 1.25
C ARG A 37 5.66 -7.19 0.07
N ALA A 38 4.77 -7.53 -0.87
CA ALA A 38 5.07 -8.34 -2.03
C ALA A 38 4.58 -7.64 -3.30
N HIS A 39 5.44 -7.63 -4.32
CA HIS A 39 5.12 -7.12 -5.64
C HIS A 39 4.85 -8.32 -6.55
N VAL A 40 3.60 -8.49 -6.97
CA VAL A 40 3.13 -9.58 -7.82
C VAL A 40 2.66 -8.97 -9.13
N GLU A 41 3.39 -9.23 -10.21
CA GLU A 41 3.16 -8.61 -11.52
C GLU A 41 3.04 -7.07 -11.45
N TYR A 42 1.82 -6.54 -11.63
CA TYR A 42 1.50 -5.12 -11.62
C TYR A 42 0.89 -4.65 -10.30
N ILE A 43 0.77 -5.54 -9.30
CA ILE A 43 0.09 -5.28 -8.04
C ILE A 43 1.08 -5.32 -6.88
N LEU A 44 0.98 -4.33 -5.98
CA LEU A 44 1.79 -4.26 -4.77
C LEU A 44 0.91 -4.48 -3.55
N TYR A 45 1.00 -5.68 -2.98
CA TYR A 45 0.28 -6.04 -1.76
C TYR A 45 1.12 -5.79 -0.52
N GLU A 46 0.42 -5.37 0.53
CA GLU A 46 0.95 -5.31 1.88
C GLU A 46 0.00 -6.04 2.82
N THR A 47 0.51 -7.04 3.55
CA THR A 47 -0.29 -7.93 4.39
C THR A 47 0.25 -7.96 5.80
N THR A 48 -0.64 -7.96 6.79
CA THR A 48 -0.30 -8.19 8.19
C THR A 48 -0.85 -9.54 8.66
N VAL A 49 0.00 -10.35 9.30
CA VAL A 49 -0.33 -11.70 9.79
C VAL A 49 0.09 -11.81 11.24
N THR A 50 -0.73 -12.42 12.10
CA THR A 50 -0.38 -12.64 13.52
C THR A 50 0.93 -13.41 13.66
N THR A 51 1.78 -12.97 14.58
CA THR A 51 3.04 -13.70 14.90
C THR A 51 2.76 -14.98 15.70
N MET A 52 1.68 -15.01 16.47
CA MET A 52 1.28 -16.14 17.31
C MET A 52 0.33 -17.10 16.57
N VAL A 53 0.44 -18.39 16.89
CA VAL A 53 -0.46 -19.43 16.37
C VAL A 53 -1.82 -19.43 17.09
N PRO A 54 -2.93 -19.75 16.40
CA PRO A 54 -3.00 -19.98 14.95
C PRO A 54 -2.77 -18.68 14.15
N HIS A 55 -1.99 -18.76 13.07
CA HIS A 55 -1.71 -17.60 12.23
C HIS A 55 -2.98 -17.13 11.53
N CYS A 56 -3.24 -15.83 11.59
CA CYS A 56 -4.41 -15.20 10.97
C CYS A 56 -4.00 -13.92 10.23
N ILE A 57 -4.58 -13.70 9.06
CA ILE A 57 -4.42 -12.44 8.32
C ILE A 57 -5.26 -11.38 9.05
N VAL A 58 -4.59 -10.31 9.48
CA VAL A 58 -5.24 -9.18 10.17
C VAL A 58 -5.71 -8.15 9.16
N SER A 59 -4.90 -7.85 8.15
CA SER A 59 -5.26 -6.92 7.08
C SER A 59 -4.47 -7.15 5.79
N VAL A 60 -5.05 -6.67 4.69
CA VAL A 60 -4.40 -6.60 3.37
C VAL A 60 -4.64 -5.20 2.82
N VAL A 61 -3.60 -4.58 2.28
CA VAL A 61 -3.63 -3.31 1.56
C VAL A 61 -3.14 -3.58 0.15
N ASP A 62 -3.94 -3.17 -0.83
CA ASP A 62 -3.54 -3.08 -2.22
C ASP A 62 -3.17 -1.63 -2.53
N TRP A 63 -1.94 -1.40 -2.99
CA TRP A 63 -1.45 -0.07 -3.32
C TRP A 63 -1.78 0.37 -4.74
N VAL A 64 -2.21 -0.55 -5.61
CA VAL A 64 -2.44 -0.26 -7.02
C VAL A 64 -3.92 0.07 -7.22
N SER A 65 -4.16 1.25 -7.77
CA SER A 65 -5.52 1.75 -8.03
C SER A 65 -5.83 1.67 -9.52
N ASP A 66 -6.97 1.07 -9.86
CA ASP A 66 -7.53 1.07 -11.20
C ASP A 66 -8.38 2.33 -11.50
N SER A 67 -8.36 3.33 -10.61
CA SER A 67 -9.15 4.55 -10.77
C SER A 67 -8.71 5.35 -12.01
N PRO A 68 -9.65 5.82 -12.86
CA PRO A 68 -9.31 6.72 -13.96
C PRO A 68 -8.73 8.02 -13.42
N MET A 69 -7.61 8.48 -13.99
CA MET A 69 -7.12 9.82 -13.67
C MET A 69 -8.16 10.87 -14.12
N PRO A 70 -8.38 11.94 -13.34
CA PRO A 70 -9.24 13.03 -13.77
C PRO A 70 -8.73 13.57 -15.11
N MET A 71 -9.54 13.50 -16.16
CA MET A 71 -9.22 14.18 -17.41
C MET A 71 -9.35 15.69 -17.17
N SER A 72 -8.22 16.41 -17.18
CA SER A 72 -8.26 17.86 -17.34
C SER A 72 -8.69 18.14 -18.78
N PHE A 73 -9.85 18.75 -18.97
CA PHE A 73 -10.20 19.32 -20.27
C PHE A 73 -9.30 20.52 -20.51
N ILE A 74 -8.14 20.31 -21.15
CA ILE A 74 -7.50 21.40 -21.89
C ILE A 74 -8.49 21.72 -23.01
N LYS A 75 -9.21 22.83 -22.89
CA LYS A 75 -9.86 23.41 -24.07
C LYS A 75 -8.73 23.76 -25.03
N GLU A 76 -8.60 23.01 -26.12
CA GLU A 76 -7.80 23.42 -27.27
C GLU A 76 -8.33 24.78 -27.72
N GLY A 77 -7.61 25.86 -27.36
CA GLY A 77 -8.03 27.22 -27.67
C GLY A 77 -7.36 28.35 -26.87
N GLU A 78 -6.92 28.14 -25.63
CA GLU A 78 -6.22 29.20 -24.87
C GLU A 78 -4.72 28.98 -24.85
N CYS A 79 -4.11 29.26 -26.01
CA CYS A 79 -2.69 29.57 -26.10
C CYS A 79 -2.42 30.88 -25.35
N GLY A 80 -2.00 30.75 -24.09
CA GLY A 80 -1.13 31.69 -23.39
C GLY A 80 -1.79 32.94 -22.81
N LEU A 81 -1.87 33.00 -21.47
CA LEU A 81 -1.53 34.21 -20.72
C LEU A 81 -0.84 33.80 -19.41
N THR A 82 0.41 34.25 -19.29
CA THR A 82 1.25 34.23 -18.10
C THR A 82 0.53 34.91 -16.94
N HIS A 83 0.34 34.23 -15.81
CA HIS A 83 0.17 34.91 -14.52
C HIS A 83 1.52 35.00 -13.84
N SER A 84 2.18 36.14 -14.07
CA SER A 84 3.30 36.62 -13.28
C SER A 84 2.91 36.65 -11.80
N LEU A 85 3.68 35.98 -10.95
CA LEU A 85 3.72 36.27 -9.53
C LEU A 85 4.35 37.66 -9.36
N GLN A 86 3.53 38.67 -9.11
CA GLN A 86 4.02 39.94 -8.54
C GLN A 86 4.11 39.77 -7.03
N SER A 87 5.33 39.95 -6.51
CA SER A 87 5.60 40.49 -5.18
C SER A 87 5.95 41.96 -5.31
#